data_AF-U3U0E5-F1
#
_entry.id   AF-U3U0E5-F1
#
_cell.length_a   1.000
_cell.length_b   1.000
_cell.length_c   1.000
_cell.angle_alpha   90.00
_cell.angle_beta   90.00
_cell.angle_gamma   90.00
#
_symmetry.space_group_name_H-M   'P 1'
#
loop_
_entity.id
_entity.type
_entity.pdbx_description
1 polymer ?
#
loop_
_entity_poly.entity_id
_entity_poly.type
_entity_poly.pdbx_seq_one_letter_code
_entity_poly.pdbx_strand_id
1 'polypeptide(L)'
;MAQHGDINARLIWNNLGFSFYWFLGELQQQLPAATRHQLEQALFFSKSLSDGSDNPLYRTMLPRNGAMERRSCCQRYRIPDVERCGNCTLNAV
;
A
#
# COMPACT_ATOMS: atom_id res chain seq x y z
N MET A 1 -0.69 -24.13 -21.95
CA MET A 1 -0.34 -23.44 -20.68
C MET A 1 -0.92 -22.04 -20.77
N ALA A 2 -1.85 -21.68 -19.89
CA ALA A 2 -2.39 -20.32 -19.90
C ALA A 2 -1.23 -19.36 -19.56
N GLN A 3 -0.87 -18.47 -20.49
CA GLN A 3 0.01 -17.35 -20.20
C GLN A 3 -0.76 -16.40 -19.28
N HIS A 4 -0.64 -16.63 -17.97
CA HIS A 4 -1.00 -15.61 -17.00
C HIS A 4 0.01 -14.48 -17.22
N GLY A 5 -0.42 -13.39 -17.85
CA GLY A 5 0.45 -12.22 -18.08
C GLY A 5 1.11 -11.77 -16.77
N ASP A 6 2.27 -11.12 -16.89
CA ASP A 6 3.12 -10.77 -15.75
C ASP A 6 2.34 -10.18 -14.57
N ILE A 7 2.68 -10.63 -13.36
CA ILE A 7 2.09 -10.10 -12.14
C ILE A 7 2.40 -8.60 -12.09
N ASN A 8 1.35 -7.78 -11.98
CA ASN A 8 1.50 -6.34 -11.96
C ASN A 8 2.32 -5.90 -10.73
N ALA A 9 3.55 -5.43 -10.96
CA ALA A 9 4.47 -4.99 -9.92
C ALA A 9 3.85 -3.95 -8.96
N ARG A 10 2.95 -3.09 -9.45
CA ARG A 10 2.25 -2.12 -8.58
C ARG A 10 1.36 -2.82 -7.56
N LEU A 11 0.75 -3.96 -7.88
CA LEU A 11 -0.02 -4.74 -6.90
C LEU A 11 0.89 -5.32 -5.82
N ILE A 12 2.07 -5.84 -6.20
CA ILE A 12 3.05 -6.39 -5.26
C ILE A 12 3.45 -5.31 -4.26
N TRP A 13 3.86 -4.15 -4.76
CA TRP A 13 4.29 -3.03 -3.91
C TRP A 13 3.15 -2.43 -3.08
N ASN A 14 1.92 -2.34 -3.60
CA ASN A 14 0.78 -1.90 -2.80
C ASN A 14 0.49 -2.84 -1.61
N ASN A 15 0.59 -4.16 -1.82
CA ASN A 15 0.41 -5.13 -0.74
C ASN A 15 1.58 -5.10 0.24
N LEU A 16 2.81 -4.95 -0.24
CA LEU A 16 3.97 -4.81 0.63
C LEU A 16 3.88 -3.54 1.48
N GLY A 17 3.48 -2.41 0.89
CA GLY A 17 3.26 -1.17 1.64
C GLY A 17 2.22 -1.31 2.75
N PHE A 18 1.15 -2.08 2.50
CA PHE A 18 0.19 -2.42 3.54
C PHE A 18 0.81 -3.26 4.67
N SER A 19 1.62 -4.27 4.34
CA SER A 19 2.33 -5.07 5.35
C SER A 19 3.28 -4.22 6.21
N PHE A 20 4.04 -3.29 5.60
CA PHE A 20 4.90 -2.37 6.34
C PHE A 20 4.09 -1.44 7.26
N TYR A 21 2.98 -0.89 6.76
CA TYR A 21 2.12 -0.03 7.57
C TYR A 21 1.54 -0.77 8.78
N TRP A 22 1.03 -1.99 8.56
CA TRP A 22 0.54 -2.84 9.64
C TRP A 22 1.65 -3.13 10.67
N PHE A 23 2.85 -3.48 10.21
CA PHE A 23 3.98 -3.77 11.09
C PHE A 23 4.42 -2.55 11.92
N LEU A 24 4.41 -1.34 11.35
CA LEU A 24 4.64 -0.10 12.12
C LEU A 24 3.58 0.11 13.21
N GLY A 25 2.35 -0.34 12.98
CA GLY A 25 1.27 -0.38 13.98
C GLY A 25 1.60 -1.31 15.15
N GLU A 26 2.12 -2.50 14.88
CA GLU A 26 2.55 -3.46 15.92
C GLU A 26 3.67 -2.88 16.81
N LEU A 27 4.51 -2.01 16.26
CA LEU A 27 5.61 -1.36 16.99
C LEU A 27 5.18 -0.13 17.81
N GLN A 28 3.90 0.24 17.84
CA GLN A 28 3.45 1.50 18.43
C GLN A 28 3.75 1.66 19.93
N GLN A 29 3.87 0.56 20.67
CA GLN A 29 4.19 0.57 22.10
C GLN A 29 5.71 0.63 22.36
N GLN A 30 6.52 0.34 21.34
CA GLN A 30 7.97 0.26 21.42
C GLN A 30 8.65 1.47 20.78
N LEU A 31 7.95 2.17 19.88
CA LEU A 31 8.47 3.33 19.17
C LEU A 31 7.75 4.62 19.60
N PRO A 32 8.49 5.72 19.82
CA PRO A 32 7.89 7.03 19.97
C PRO A 32 7.00 7.37 18.77
N ALA A 33 5.85 8.00 19.02
CA ALA A 33 4.90 8.37 17.97
C ALA A 33 5.55 9.22 16.86
N ALA A 34 6.43 10.15 17.23
CA ALA A 34 7.18 10.97 16.29
C ALA A 34 8.08 10.14 15.36
N THR A 35 8.77 9.13 15.89
CA THR A 35 9.60 8.21 15.11
C THR A 35 8.75 7.38 14.15
N ARG A 36 7.60 6.86 14.60
CA ARG A 36 6.67 6.14 13.73
C ARG A 36 6.20 7.02 12.57
N HIS A 37 5.83 8.28 12.84
CA HIS A 37 5.41 9.21 11.80
C HIS A 37 6.53 9.54 10.81
N GLN A 38 7.78 9.68 11.28
CA GLN A 38 8.93 9.86 10.39
C GLN A 38 9.15 8.65 9.47
N LEU A 39 9.01 7.43 10.01
CA LEU A 39 9.10 6.19 9.23
C LEU A 39 7.98 6.09 8.20
N GLU A 40 6.73 6.38 8.58
CA GLU A 40 5.60 6.44 7.65
C GLU A 40 5.86 7.46 6.54
N GLN A 41 6.42 8.62 6.88
CA GLN A 41 6.74 9.67 5.91
C GLN A 41 7.82 9.24 4.93
N ALA A 42 8.90 8.62 5.43
CA ALA A 42 9.98 8.10 4.60
C ALA A 42 9.49 6.97 3.67
N LEU A 43 8.71 6.02 4.20
CA LEU A 43 8.27 4.84 3.45
C LEU A 43 7.18 5.17 2.43
N PHE A 44 6.16 5.96 2.79
CA PHE A 44 4.96 6.08 1.94
C PHE A 44 4.87 7.41 1.20
N PHE A 45 5.67 8.41 1.56
CA PHE A 45 5.48 9.77 1.05
C PHE A 45 6.77 10.47 0.59
N SER A 46 7.93 9.82 0.71
CA SER A 46 9.15 10.20 0.00
C SER A 46 9.25 9.48 -1.36
N LYS A 47 9.61 10.21 -2.42
CA LYS A 47 9.82 9.64 -3.75
C LYS A 47 11.10 8.80 -3.85
N SER A 48 12.08 9.09 -3.01
CA SER A 48 13.41 8.47 -3.06
C SER A 48 13.81 7.93 -1.70
N LEU A 49 14.60 6.85 -1.72
CA LEU A 49 15.28 6.31 -0.55
C LEU A 49 16.46 7.19 -0.16
N SER A 50 17.06 6.93 1.00
CA SER A 50 18.19 7.73 1.53
C SER A 50 19.46 7.65 0.67
N ASP A 51 19.59 6.62 -0.14
CA ASP A 51 20.68 6.46 -1.11
C ASP A 51 20.40 7.16 -2.47
N GLY A 52 19.24 7.81 -2.60
CA GLY A 52 18.82 8.52 -3.81
C GLY A 52 18.07 7.66 -4.84
N SER A 53 17.97 6.34 -4.63
CA SER A 53 17.21 5.46 -5.52
C SER A 53 15.69 5.68 -5.40
N ASP A 54 14.91 5.22 -6.39
CA ASP A 54 13.46 5.31 -6.36
C ASP A 54 12.88 4.50 -5.19
N ASN A 55 11.97 5.10 -4.43
CA ASN A 55 11.27 4.41 -3.34
C ASN A 55 10.09 3.61 -3.90
N PRO A 56 10.14 2.26 -3.88
CA PRO A 56 9.04 1.44 -4.40
C PRO A 56 7.79 1.48 -3.54
N LEU A 57 7.89 1.94 -2.29
CA LEU A 57 6.77 2.10 -1.35
C LEU A 57 6.07 3.45 -1.49
N TYR A 58 6.60 4.37 -2.31
CA TYR A 58 6.02 5.68 -2.52
C TYR A 58 4.55 5.59 -2.97
N ARG A 59 3.65 6.19 -2.19
CA ARG A 59 2.21 6.25 -2.43
C ARG A 59 1.52 4.88 -2.59
N THR A 60 2.09 3.84 -1.97
CA THR A 60 1.43 2.53 -1.80
C THR A 60 0.32 2.59 -0.74
N MET A 61 0.54 3.38 0.31
CA MET A 61 -0.44 3.75 1.34
C MET A 61 -0.82 5.22 1.22
N LEU A 62 -2.09 5.56 1.46
CA LEU A 62 -2.66 6.89 1.26
C LEU A 62 -3.71 7.21 2.34
N PRO A 63 -3.77 8.46 2.83
CA PRO A 63 -4.87 8.88 3.68
C PRO A 63 -6.16 9.02 2.84
N ARG A 64 -7.23 8.33 3.26
CA ARG A 64 -8.56 8.36 2.65
C ARG A 64 -9.61 8.26 3.75
N ASN A 65 -10.60 9.15 3.73
CA ASN A 65 -11.72 9.15 4.70
C ASN A 65 -11.26 9.06 6.18
N GLY A 66 -10.13 9.70 6.51
CA GLY A 66 -9.58 9.67 7.88
C GLY A 66 -8.81 8.40 8.26
N ALA A 67 -8.68 7.42 7.35
CA ALA A 67 -7.89 6.21 7.54
C ALA A 67 -6.74 6.11 6.54
N MET A 68 -5.71 5.33 6.88
CA MET A 68 -4.66 4.96 5.94
C MET A 68 -5.09 3.72 5.16
N GLU A 69 -5.12 3.84 3.84
CA GLU A 69 -5.54 2.77 2.93
C GLU A 69 -4.47 2.48 1.88
N ARG A 70 -4.33 1.22 1.50
CA ARG A 70 -3.53 0.85 0.32
C ARG A 70 -4.22 1.29 -0.97
N ARG A 71 -3.44 1.65 -1.98
CA ARG A 71 -3.95 2.14 -3.27
C ARG A 71 -4.83 1.11 -4.00
N SER A 72 -4.42 -0.15 -4.04
CA SER A 72 -5.21 -1.29 -4.53
C SER A 72 -4.64 -2.62 -4.01
N CYS A 73 -5.48 -3.58 -3.61
CA CYS A 73 -5.03 -4.94 -3.24
C CYS A 73 -4.97 -5.91 -4.42
N CYS A 74 -5.86 -5.75 -5.39
CA CYS A 74 -6.10 -6.74 -6.43
C CYS A 74 -6.61 -6.09 -7.72
N GLN A 75 -6.77 -6.90 -8.77
CA GLN A 75 -7.42 -6.52 -10.02
C GLN A 75 -8.84 -7.09 -10.17
N ARG A 76 -9.47 -7.53 -9.07
CA ARG A 76 -10.83 -8.11 -9.08
C ARG A 76 -11.85 -7.20 -9.77
N TYR A 77 -11.71 -5.88 -9.61
CA TYR A 77 -12.54 -4.86 -10.26
C TYR A 77 -12.49 -4.88 -11.80
N ARG A 78 -11.53 -5.59 -12.40
CA ARG A 78 -11.39 -5.73 -13.86
C ARG A 78 -12.08 -6.98 -14.39
N ILE A 79 -12.61 -7.84 -13.53
CA ILE A 79 -13.30 -9.06 -13.92
C ILE A 79 -14.79 -8.71 -14.09
N PRO A 80 -15.38 -8.91 -15.28
CA PRO A 80 -16.81 -8.69 -15.50
C PRO A 80 -17.66 -9.52 -14.55
N ASP A 81 -18.80 -8.96 -14.12
CA ASP A 81 -19.82 -9.62 -13.28
C ASP A 81 -19.31 -10.15 -11.92
N VAL A 82 -18.10 -9.74 -11.50
CA VAL A 82 -17.55 -10.08 -10.19
C VAL A 82 -17.62 -8.87 -9.28
N GLU A 83 -18.42 -9.00 -8.22
CA GLU A 83 -18.52 -7.98 -7.18
C GLU A 83 -17.19 -7.73 -6.48
N ARG A 84 -17.02 -6.49 -6.00
CA ARG A 84 -15.87 -6.08 -5.20
C ARG A 84 -15.92 -6.77 -3.83
N CYS A 85 -14.76 -6.98 -3.24
CA CYS A 85 -14.69 -7.48 -1.87
C CYS A 85 -15.21 -6.42 -0.89
N GLY A 86 -15.76 -6.85 0.26
CA GLY A 86 -16.34 -5.93 1.26
C GLY A 86 -15.35 -4.91 1.85
N ASN A 87 -14.05 -5.13 1.70
CA ASN A 87 -12.97 -4.21 2.11
C ASN A 87 -12.22 -3.60 0.91
N CYS A 88 -12.86 -3.45 -0.24
CA CYS A 88 -12.22 -2.91 -1.43
C CYS A 88 -11.84 -1.44 -1.23
N THR A 89 -10.57 -1.11 -1.42
CA THR A 89 -10.08 0.28 -1.30
C THR A 89 -10.34 1.12 -2.55
N LEU A 90 -11.00 0.57 -3.57
CA LEU A 90 -11.41 1.33 -4.73
C LEU A 90 -12.85 1.78 -4.49
N ASN A 91 -13.08 3.10 -4.41
CA ASN A 91 -14.42 3.67 -4.27
C ASN A 91 -15.35 3.04 -5.30
N ALA A 92 -16.51 2.54 -4.88
CA ALA A 92 -17.57 2.20 -5.81
C ALA A 92 -17.82 3.44 -6.68
N VAL A 93 -17.65 3.28 -7.99
CA VAL A 93 -18.13 4.28 -8.94
C VAL A 93 -19.62 4.03 -9.07
#